data_AF-A0A058ZAX1-F1
#
_entry.id   AF-A0A058ZAX1-F1
#
_cell.length_a   1.000
_cell.length_b   1.000
_cell.length_c   1.000
_cell.angle_alpha   90.00
_cell.angle_beta   90.00
_cell.angle_gamma   90.00
#
_symmetry.space_group_name_H-M   'P 1'
#
loop_
_entity.id
_entity.type
_entity.pdbx_description
1 polymer ?
#
loop_
_entity_poly.entity_id
_entity_poly.type
_entity_poly.pdbx_seq_one_letter_code
_entity_poly.pdbx_strand_id
1 'polypeptide(L)'
;MSALQAIRYEHGSLSVLDQLLLPHTSEYVRVANAQDGFSVIRNMQVRGAPAIALVAALAVAVDLQTMDLDAQTAEGLRTHISQSWALLRTSRPTAVNLFDAAADVEALLANAPADASPADLVERYVAFAERLLREDVQTNRNIGHHGLEFLRTARAESLTTGGLTLLTHCNTGSLATAGYGTALGIIRAAHEAGCLKEALFTETRPYNQGSRLTAYELHVEQIPNRMICDNMVAAAISRLGVDAAIHHRDHPCAAPRMQPQLTSISPPPPRNRLPDCESLAANGDTANKIGTLQLALACQHYGIPFIVAAPTTSIDLNTASGEDIVIEERPAGELLHITGLEVGEGASPGRMTTIRVSPASTGCWNPSFDVTPASLIAAIVTERGTFVREPGADTFNLRAALQ
;
A
#
# COMPACT_ATOMS: atom_id res chain seq x y z
N MET A 1 11.59 19.98 3.01
CA MET A 1 10.83 20.09 1.75
C MET A 1 9.50 19.38 1.94
N SER A 2 8.42 19.82 1.29
CA SER A 2 7.14 19.11 1.34
C SER A 2 7.29 17.74 0.68
N ALA A 3 6.93 16.66 1.38
CA ALA A 3 6.88 15.32 0.79
C ALA A 3 5.93 15.29 -0.41
N LEU A 4 6.16 14.37 -1.36
CA LEU A 4 5.25 14.15 -2.47
C LEU A 4 3.86 13.75 -1.95
N GLN A 5 2.80 14.36 -2.49
CA GLN A 5 1.41 14.06 -2.13
C GLN A 5 0.70 13.36 -3.30
N ALA A 6 0.40 12.07 -3.16
CA ALA A 6 -0.42 11.36 -4.15
C ALA A 6 -1.89 11.79 -4.12
N ILE A 7 -2.37 12.20 -2.93
CA ILE A 7 -3.72 12.71 -2.68
C ILE A 7 -3.57 14.16 -2.20
N ARG A 8 -4.09 15.10 -2.98
CA ARG A 8 -4.20 16.52 -2.60
C ARG A 8 -5.65 16.80 -2.25
N TYR A 9 -5.90 16.95 -0.96
CA TYR A 9 -7.21 17.28 -0.43
C TYR A 9 -7.15 18.62 0.32
N GLU A 10 -8.08 19.49 -0.02
CA GLU A 10 -8.47 20.66 0.75
C GLU A 10 -10.00 20.64 0.88
N HIS A 11 -10.55 21.34 1.85
CA HIS A 11 -12.00 21.35 2.06
C HIS A 11 -12.72 21.80 0.77
N GLY A 12 -13.56 20.92 0.20
CA GLY A 12 -14.26 21.14 -1.08
C GLY A 12 -13.44 20.88 -2.35
N SER A 13 -12.21 20.37 -2.26
CA SER A 13 -11.35 20.12 -3.42
C SER A 13 -10.49 18.87 -3.26
N LEU A 14 -10.57 17.95 -4.22
CA LEU A 14 -9.76 16.75 -4.29
C LEU A 14 -9.06 16.65 -5.65
N SER A 15 -7.78 16.33 -5.63
CA SER A 15 -7.01 15.95 -6.81
C SER A 15 -6.05 14.81 -6.49
N VAL A 16 -5.85 13.91 -7.44
CA VAL A 16 -4.97 12.74 -7.30
C VAL A 16 -3.86 12.80 -8.35
N LEU A 17 -2.65 12.39 -7.98
CA LEU A 17 -1.54 12.29 -8.92
C LEU A 17 -1.76 11.09 -9.85
N ASP A 18 -1.68 11.31 -11.18
CA ASP A 18 -1.85 10.23 -12.15
C ASP A 18 -0.62 9.31 -12.19
N GLN A 19 -0.71 8.17 -11.51
CA GLN A 19 0.39 7.21 -11.43
C GLN A 19 0.67 6.46 -12.76
N LEU A 20 -0.20 6.56 -13.76
CA LEU A 20 0.06 5.99 -15.09
C LEU A 20 1.11 6.81 -15.85
N LEU A 21 1.18 8.11 -15.57
CA LEU A 21 2.09 9.05 -16.22
C LEU A 21 3.49 9.07 -15.56
N LEU A 22 3.59 8.57 -14.33
CA LEU A 22 4.86 8.42 -13.63
C LEU A 22 5.76 7.36 -14.30
N PRO A 23 7.09 7.55 -14.31
CA PRO A 23 7.84 8.66 -13.69
C PRO A 23 8.02 9.91 -14.58
N HIS A 24 7.50 9.90 -15.81
CA HIS A 24 7.86 10.88 -16.84
C HIS A 24 7.09 12.20 -16.73
N THR A 25 5.84 12.13 -16.32
CA THR A 25 4.95 13.30 -16.21
C THR A 25 4.24 13.29 -14.87
N SER A 26 4.18 14.45 -14.23
CA SER A 26 3.59 14.64 -12.90
C SER A 26 2.34 15.52 -13.00
N GLU A 27 1.21 14.89 -13.33
CA GLU A 27 -0.06 15.58 -13.52
C GLU A 27 -1.10 15.16 -12.48
N TYR A 28 -1.91 16.11 -12.04
CA TYR A 28 -2.97 15.88 -11.08
C TYR A 28 -4.32 15.88 -11.78
N VAL A 29 -5.14 14.86 -11.48
CA VAL A 29 -6.51 14.72 -11.97
C VAL A 29 -7.45 15.20 -10.88
N ARG A 30 -8.31 16.15 -11.22
CA ARG A 30 -9.37 16.63 -10.31
C ARG A 30 -10.41 15.52 -10.13
N VAL A 31 -10.84 15.31 -8.89
CA VAL A 31 -11.91 14.36 -8.53
C VAL A 31 -13.04 15.15 -7.89
N ALA A 32 -14.13 15.36 -8.61
CA ALA A 32 -15.22 16.22 -8.16
C ALA A 32 -16.37 15.44 -7.48
N ASN A 33 -16.48 14.14 -7.72
CA ASN A 33 -17.57 13.32 -7.21
C ASN A 33 -17.21 11.82 -7.17
N ALA A 34 -18.14 10.99 -6.70
CA ALA A 34 -17.97 9.54 -6.62
C ALA A 34 -17.71 8.85 -7.98
N GLN A 35 -18.22 9.38 -9.09
CA GLN A 35 -17.98 8.83 -10.44
C GLN A 35 -16.56 9.08 -10.91
N ASP A 36 -16.01 10.26 -10.63
CA ASP A 36 -14.59 10.56 -10.87
C ASP A 36 -13.72 9.66 -9.98
N GLY A 37 -14.08 9.52 -8.70
CA GLY A 37 -13.40 8.62 -7.75
C GLY A 37 -13.36 7.18 -8.24
N PHE A 38 -14.50 6.65 -8.70
CA PHE A 38 -14.59 5.33 -9.33
C PHE A 38 -13.63 5.21 -10.52
N SER A 39 -13.61 6.23 -11.39
CA SER A 39 -12.82 6.22 -12.63
C SER A 39 -11.32 6.19 -12.35
N VAL A 40 -10.81 7.05 -11.46
CA VAL A 40 -9.37 7.11 -11.13
C VAL A 40 -8.89 5.85 -10.41
N ILE A 41 -9.75 5.22 -9.59
CA ILE A 41 -9.46 3.94 -8.93
C ILE A 41 -9.45 2.80 -9.95
N ARG A 42 -10.49 2.72 -10.80
CA ARG A 42 -10.65 1.65 -11.80
C ARG A 42 -9.53 1.65 -12.83
N ASN A 43 -9.11 2.84 -13.28
CA ASN A 43 -8.06 3.01 -14.27
C ASN A 43 -6.64 2.87 -13.69
N MET A 44 -6.51 2.58 -12.39
CA MET A 44 -5.24 2.47 -11.68
C MET A 44 -4.39 3.76 -11.74
N GLN A 45 -5.04 4.92 -11.85
CA GLN A 45 -4.40 6.23 -11.64
C GLN A 45 -4.09 6.42 -10.15
N VAL A 46 -4.91 5.84 -9.27
CA VAL A 46 -4.65 5.68 -7.83
C VAL A 46 -4.38 4.21 -7.54
N ARG A 47 -3.33 3.94 -6.75
CA ARG A 47 -2.92 2.58 -6.33
C ARG A 47 -2.55 2.58 -4.85
N GLY A 48 -2.52 1.39 -4.25
CA GLY A 48 -2.40 1.20 -2.81
C GLY A 48 -3.78 1.16 -2.15
N ALA A 49 -4.05 0.10 -1.38
CA ALA A 49 -5.34 -0.12 -0.75
C ALA A 49 -5.80 1.04 0.17
N PRO A 50 -4.91 1.59 1.02
CA PRO A 50 -5.25 2.74 1.85
C PRO A 50 -5.62 3.96 0.99
N ALA A 51 -4.80 4.27 -0.02
CA ALA A 51 -5.04 5.39 -0.92
C ALA A 51 -6.36 5.25 -1.71
N ILE A 52 -6.71 4.04 -2.14
CA ILE A 52 -7.98 3.76 -2.84
C ILE A 52 -9.19 4.05 -1.95
N ALA A 53 -9.18 3.56 -0.70
CA ALA A 53 -10.27 3.81 0.24
C ALA A 53 -10.40 5.29 0.61
N LEU A 54 -9.26 5.98 0.78
CA LEU A 54 -9.22 7.41 1.05
C LEU A 54 -9.78 8.24 -0.10
N VAL A 55 -9.34 7.97 -1.33
CA VAL A 55 -9.87 8.67 -2.52
C VAL A 55 -11.36 8.43 -2.68
N ALA A 56 -11.84 7.20 -2.42
CA ALA A 56 -13.27 6.90 -2.42
C ALA A 56 -14.04 7.73 -1.37
N ALA A 57 -13.56 7.76 -0.13
CA ALA A 57 -14.20 8.52 0.95
C ALA A 57 -14.21 10.03 0.67
N LEU A 58 -13.06 10.59 0.25
CA LEU A 58 -12.89 12.01 -0.03
C LEU A 58 -13.65 12.44 -1.29
N ALA A 59 -13.79 11.59 -2.29
CA ALA A 59 -14.57 11.89 -3.50
C ALA A 59 -16.06 12.14 -3.17
N VAL A 60 -16.62 11.34 -2.26
CA VAL A 60 -17.99 11.56 -1.77
C VAL A 60 -18.05 12.80 -0.87
N ALA A 61 -17.01 13.08 -0.08
CA ALA A 61 -16.98 14.29 0.76
C ALA A 61 -17.02 15.56 -0.10
N VAL A 62 -16.22 15.62 -1.16
CA VAL A 62 -16.23 16.75 -2.11
C VAL A 62 -17.56 16.86 -2.83
N ASP A 63 -18.15 15.73 -3.25
CA ASP A 63 -19.48 15.70 -3.87
C ASP A 63 -20.51 16.40 -2.97
N LEU A 64 -20.63 15.95 -1.72
CA LEU A 64 -21.54 16.51 -0.71
C LEU A 64 -21.29 17.99 -0.42
N GLN A 65 -20.02 18.40 -0.34
CA GLN A 65 -19.63 19.80 -0.08
C GLN A 65 -20.03 20.75 -1.22
N THR A 66 -20.28 20.23 -2.43
CA THR A 66 -20.66 21.04 -3.60
C THR A 66 -22.15 21.05 -3.88
N MET A 67 -22.96 20.34 -3.08
CA MET A 67 -24.41 20.28 -3.25
C MET A 67 -25.12 21.52 -2.69
N ASP A 68 -26.22 21.91 -3.35
CA ASP A 68 -27.19 22.86 -2.80
C ASP A 68 -28.03 22.19 -1.71
N LEU A 69 -27.63 22.38 -0.46
CA LEU A 69 -28.24 21.71 0.71
C LEU A 69 -29.68 22.15 0.99
N ASP A 70 -30.07 23.35 0.56
CA ASP A 70 -31.45 23.83 0.72
C ASP A 70 -32.44 23.03 -0.13
N ALA A 71 -31.95 22.40 -1.20
CA ALA A 71 -32.71 21.50 -2.06
C ALA A 71 -32.67 20.03 -1.60
N GLN A 72 -31.97 19.71 -0.51
CA GLN A 72 -31.77 18.32 -0.05
C GLN A 72 -32.57 17.99 1.21
N THR A 73 -32.84 16.69 1.37
CA THR A 73 -33.33 16.11 2.63
C THR A 73 -32.26 15.20 3.21
N ALA A 74 -32.26 15.02 4.54
CA ALA A 74 -31.31 14.13 5.19
C ALA A 74 -31.42 12.69 4.66
N GLU A 75 -32.63 12.22 4.37
CA GLU A 75 -32.86 10.89 3.78
C GLU A 75 -32.36 10.80 2.33
N GLY A 76 -32.53 11.87 1.55
CA GLY A 76 -31.97 11.97 0.20
C GLY A 76 -30.45 11.85 0.22
N LEU A 77 -29.78 12.55 1.15
CA LEU A 77 -28.33 12.47 1.32
C LEU A 77 -27.85 11.09 1.79
N ARG A 78 -28.56 10.44 2.73
CA ARG A 78 -28.26 9.05 3.14
C ARG A 78 -28.31 8.09 1.95
N THR A 79 -29.33 8.24 1.11
CA THR A 79 -29.50 7.46 -0.12
C THR A 79 -28.36 7.73 -1.09
N HIS A 80 -28.01 9.01 -1.31
CA HIS A 80 -26.90 9.41 -2.18
C HIS A 80 -25.57 8.79 -1.73
N ILE A 81 -25.19 8.97 -0.45
CA ILE A 81 -23.96 8.40 0.12
C ILE A 81 -23.92 6.88 -0.07
N SER A 82 -25.03 6.19 0.22
CA SER A 82 -25.13 4.74 0.09
C SER A 82 -24.95 4.28 -1.37
N GLN A 83 -25.53 5.01 -2.34
CA GLN A 83 -25.38 4.74 -3.77
C GLN A 83 -23.96 5.02 -4.25
N SER A 84 -23.32 6.10 -3.81
CA SER A 84 -21.92 6.41 -4.12
C SER A 84 -20.99 5.28 -3.66
N TRP A 85 -21.17 4.76 -2.45
CA TRP A 85 -20.38 3.64 -1.93
C TRP A 85 -20.72 2.30 -2.60
N ALA A 86 -21.97 2.09 -3.04
CA ALA A 86 -22.31 0.95 -3.88
C ALA A 86 -21.55 0.97 -5.22
N LEU A 87 -21.46 2.14 -5.87
CA LEU A 87 -20.65 2.33 -7.07
C LEU A 87 -19.15 2.11 -6.78
N LEU A 88 -18.60 2.82 -5.79
CA LEU A 88 -17.17 2.81 -5.51
C LEU A 88 -16.65 1.39 -5.23
N ARG A 89 -17.36 0.57 -4.46
CA ARG A 89 -16.99 -0.84 -4.18
C ARG A 89 -16.79 -1.70 -5.43
N THR A 90 -17.42 -1.35 -6.55
CA THR A 90 -17.28 -2.09 -7.81
C THR A 90 -16.03 -1.71 -8.61
N SER A 91 -15.33 -0.63 -8.24
CA SER A 91 -14.14 -0.15 -8.95
C SER A 91 -13.01 -1.18 -8.91
N ARG A 92 -12.72 -1.72 -7.71
CA ARG A 92 -11.70 -2.74 -7.46
C ARG A 92 -12.17 -3.71 -6.35
N PRO A 93 -12.87 -4.81 -6.70
CA PRO A 93 -13.45 -5.75 -5.74
C PRO A 93 -12.46 -6.50 -4.84
N THR A 94 -11.15 -6.39 -5.12
CA THR A 94 -10.08 -6.97 -4.31
C THR A 94 -9.49 -6.00 -3.29
N ALA A 95 -9.88 -4.71 -3.31
CA ALA A 95 -9.38 -3.71 -2.37
C ALA A 95 -10.17 -3.77 -1.06
N VAL A 96 -9.70 -4.55 -0.08
CA VAL A 96 -10.38 -4.78 1.20
C VAL A 96 -10.70 -3.49 1.96
N ASN A 97 -9.77 -2.51 2.01
CA ASN A 97 -9.98 -1.22 2.68
C ASN A 97 -11.22 -0.47 2.16
N LEU A 98 -11.58 -0.68 0.90
CA LEU A 98 -12.75 -0.03 0.30
C LEU A 98 -14.04 -0.58 0.91
N PHE A 99 -14.06 -1.86 1.30
CA PHE A 99 -15.19 -2.48 1.97
C PHE A 99 -15.22 -2.13 3.47
N ASP A 100 -14.06 -2.08 4.12
CA ASP A 100 -13.96 -1.66 5.53
C ASP A 100 -14.44 -0.20 5.69
N ALA A 101 -13.95 0.70 4.84
CA ALA A 101 -14.40 2.10 4.83
C ALA A 101 -15.89 2.23 4.51
N ALA A 102 -16.44 1.38 3.62
CA ALA A 102 -17.88 1.35 3.35
C ALA A 102 -18.68 0.92 4.58
N ALA A 103 -18.22 -0.08 5.33
CA ALA A 103 -18.86 -0.53 6.56
C ALA A 103 -18.82 0.55 7.66
N ASP A 104 -17.72 1.29 7.77
CA ASP A 104 -17.61 2.44 8.68
C ASP A 104 -18.58 3.56 8.29
N VAL A 105 -18.78 3.80 6.99
CA VAL A 105 -19.77 4.75 6.48
C VAL A 105 -21.20 4.28 6.78
N GLU A 106 -21.51 3.00 6.56
CA GLU A 106 -22.82 2.44 6.93
C GLU A 106 -23.11 2.64 8.42
N ALA A 107 -22.11 2.40 9.29
CA ALA A 107 -22.22 2.65 10.73
C ALA A 107 -22.38 4.14 11.06
N LEU A 108 -21.64 5.03 10.38
CA LEU A 108 -21.76 6.48 10.53
C LEU A 108 -23.18 6.95 10.20
N LEU A 109 -23.75 6.46 9.09
CA LEU A 109 -25.12 6.77 8.70
C LEU A 109 -26.10 6.22 9.74
N ALA A 110 -25.98 4.96 10.15
CA ALA A 110 -26.88 4.36 11.12
C ALA A 110 -26.89 5.07 12.49
N ASN A 111 -25.75 5.63 12.90
CA ASN A 111 -25.59 6.34 14.18
C ASN A 111 -25.90 7.85 14.10
N ALA A 112 -26.20 8.39 12.92
CA ALA A 112 -26.57 9.80 12.80
C ALA A 112 -27.95 10.06 13.41
N PRO A 113 -28.15 11.18 14.15
CA PRO A 113 -29.42 11.50 14.80
C PRO A 113 -30.62 11.44 13.84
N ALA A 114 -31.77 11.01 14.35
CA ALA A 114 -33.00 10.90 13.55
C ALA A 114 -33.50 12.25 13.04
N ASP A 115 -33.17 13.33 13.74
CA ASP A 115 -33.50 14.73 13.45
C ASP A 115 -32.33 15.51 12.81
N ALA A 116 -31.25 14.83 12.39
CA ALA A 116 -30.11 15.49 11.76
C ALA A 116 -30.53 16.25 10.51
N SER A 117 -30.11 17.52 10.41
CA SER A 117 -30.29 18.32 9.21
C SER A 117 -29.38 17.82 8.07
N PRO A 118 -29.66 18.18 6.80
CA PRO A 118 -28.73 17.91 5.70
C PRO A 118 -27.31 18.40 5.97
N ALA A 119 -27.16 19.59 6.56
CA ALA A 119 -25.86 20.17 6.91
C ALA A 119 -25.14 19.33 7.97
N ASP A 120 -25.83 18.90 9.04
CA ASP A 120 -25.24 18.06 10.07
C ASP A 120 -24.71 16.73 9.51
N LEU A 121 -25.45 16.15 8.55
CA LEU A 121 -25.05 14.89 7.92
C LEU A 121 -23.81 15.06 7.03
N VAL A 122 -23.75 16.15 6.25
CA VAL A 122 -22.56 16.49 5.45
C VAL A 122 -21.36 16.72 6.34
N GLU A 123 -21.50 17.52 7.41
CA GLU A 123 -20.42 17.79 8.35
C GLU A 123 -19.88 16.50 8.97
N ARG A 124 -20.76 15.59 9.42
CA ARG A 124 -20.37 14.28 9.96
C ARG A 124 -19.60 13.43 8.95
N TYR A 125 -20.07 13.38 7.71
CA TYR A 125 -19.41 12.60 6.66
C TYR A 125 -18.04 13.18 6.29
N VAL A 126 -17.95 14.50 6.11
CA VAL A 126 -16.70 15.21 5.82
C VAL A 126 -15.70 15.00 6.96
N ALA A 127 -16.12 15.18 8.22
CA ALA A 127 -15.28 14.94 9.38
C ALA A 127 -14.76 13.50 9.45
N PHE A 128 -15.56 12.52 9.02
CA PHE A 128 -15.12 11.13 8.88
C PHE A 128 -14.04 10.97 7.81
N ALA A 129 -14.25 11.49 6.60
CA ALA A 129 -13.28 11.35 5.51
C ALA A 129 -11.95 12.08 5.81
N GLU A 130 -12.04 13.30 6.37
CA GLU A 130 -10.87 14.07 6.80
C GLU A 130 -10.12 13.40 7.96
N ARG A 131 -10.85 12.76 8.89
CA ARG A 131 -10.24 11.99 9.98
C ARG A 131 -9.51 10.76 9.43
N LEU A 132 -10.11 10.01 8.51
CA LEU A 132 -9.47 8.85 7.88
C LEU A 132 -8.14 9.23 7.22
N LEU A 133 -8.11 10.35 6.49
CA LEU A 133 -6.89 10.88 5.88
C LEU A 133 -5.82 11.22 6.92
N ARG A 134 -6.19 11.96 7.98
CA ARG A 134 -5.24 12.34 9.04
C ARG A 134 -4.70 11.15 9.82
N GLU A 135 -5.56 10.19 10.15
CA GLU A 135 -5.20 8.98 10.88
C GLU A 135 -4.23 8.10 10.08
N ASP A 136 -4.43 7.95 8.77
CA ASP A 136 -3.52 7.16 7.91
C ASP A 136 -2.14 7.82 7.81
N VAL A 137 -2.07 9.15 7.59
CA VAL A 137 -0.79 9.88 7.59
C VAL A 137 -0.06 9.73 8.93
N GLN A 138 -0.79 9.82 10.05
CA GLN A 138 -0.19 9.67 11.37
C GLN A 138 0.30 8.24 11.62
N THR A 139 -0.46 7.24 11.18
CA THR A 139 -0.10 5.82 11.22
C THR A 139 1.23 5.58 10.49
N ASN A 140 1.34 6.09 9.27
CA ASN A 140 2.55 5.98 8.43
C ASN A 140 3.76 6.65 9.06
N ARG A 141 3.59 7.84 9.66
CA ARG A 141 4.66 8.52 10.41
C ARG A 141 5.10 7.75 11.64
N ASN A 142 4.17 7.17 12.39
CA ASN A 142 4.50 6.35 13.55
C ASN A 142 5.27 5.09 13.14
N ILE A 143 4.90 4.43 12.05
CA ILE A 143 5.64 3.31 11.47
C ILE A 143 7.08 3.74 11.13
N GLY A 144 7.23 4.87 10.43
CA GLY A 144 8.55 5.41 10.09
C GLY A 144 9.42 5.66 11.32
N HIS A 145 8.85 6.30 12.34
CA HIS A 145 9.52 6.58 13.61
C HIS A 145 9.92 5.30 14.36
N HIS A 146 8.98 4.36 14.58
CA HIS A 146 9.27 3.11 15.29
C HIS A 146 10.30 2.24 14.56
N GLY A 147 10.27 2.24 13.22
CA GLY A 147 11.25 1.53 12.42
C GLY A 147 12.65 2.15 12.52
N LEU A 148 12.75 3.48 12.55
CA LEU A 148 14.01 4.17 12.81
C LEU A 148 14.56 3.87 14.21
N GLU A 149 13.72 3.88 15.24
CA GLU A 149 14.13 3.55 16.62
C GLU A 149 14.64 2.10 16.73
N PHE A 150 13.99 1.16 16.04
CA PHE A 150 14.50 -0.22 15.93
C PHE A 150 15.87 -0.26 15.27
N LEU A 151 16.06 0.44 14.14
CA LEU A 151 17.34 0.49 13.43
C LEU A 151 18.45 1.14 14.26
N ARG A 152 18.14 2.17 15.05
CA ARG A 152 19.09 2.81 15.97
C ARG A 152 19.65 1.84 16.99
N THR A 153 18.82 0.90 17.45
CA THR A 153 19.24 -0.14 18.37
C THR A 153 19.97 -1.27 17.64
N ALA A 154 19.41 -1.76 16.53
CA ALA A 154 19.91 -2.92 15.80
C ALA A 154 21.22 -2.63 15.04
N ARG A 155 21.49 -1.36 14.68
CA ARG A 155 22.61 -0.92 13.82
C ARG A 155 23.33 0.31 14.38
N ALA A 156 23.49 0.36 15.71
CA ALA A 156 24.15 1.45 16.41
C ALA A 156 25.57 1.76 15.86
N GLU A 157 26.35 0.74 15.49
CA GLU A 157 27.70 0.91 14.95
C GLU A 157 27.72 1.66 13.62
N SER A 158 26.80 1.35 12.70
CA SER A 158 26.68 2.00 11.38
C SER A 158 26.35 3.49 11.50
N LEU A 159 25.54 3.85 12.49
CA LEU A 159 25.20 5.25 12.79
C LEU A 159 26.41 6.07 13.24
N THR A 160 27.40 5.45 13.86
CA THR A 160 28.64 6.13 14.27
C THR A 160 29.70 6.21 13.16
N THR A 161 29.58 5.41 12.10
CA THR A 161 30.64 5.20 11.10
C THR A 161 30.32 5.72 9.69
N GLY A 162 29.09 6.16 9.42
CA GLY A 162 28.76 6.75 8.13
C GLY A 162 27.28 6.82 7.75
N GLY A 163 26.37 6.43 8.65
CA GLY A 163 24.93 6.41 8.40
C GLY A 163 24.44 5.08 7.83
N LEU A 164 23.12 4.92 7.74
CA LEU A 164 22.45 3.68 7.35
C LEU A 164 22.33 3.56 5.82
N THR A 165 22.70 2.41 5.28
CA THR A 165 22.36 1.97 3.93
C THR A 165 21.16 1.04 4.01
N LEU A 166 19.99 1.51 3.57
CA LEU A 166 18.72 0.77 3.69
C LEU A 166 18.28 0.24 2.32
N LEU A 167 17.92 -1.03 2.24
CA LEU A 167 17.42 -1.65 1.01
C LEU A 167 15.90 -1.85 1.07
N THR A 168 15.16 -1.48 0.03
CA THR A 168 13.72 -1.73 -0.06
C THR A 168 13.29 -2.36 -1.39
N HIS A 169 12.05 -2.80 -1.46
CA HIS A 169 11.47 -3.52 -2.59
C HIS A 169 10.03 -3.02 -2.85
N CYS A 170 9.57 -3.09 -4.11
CA CYS A 170 8.30 -2.50 -4.56
C CYS A 170 8.23 -0.98 -4.33
N ASN A 171 7.01 -0.46 -4.15
CA ASN A 171 6.71 0.91 -3.78
C ASN A 171 5.77 0.94 -2.58
N THR A 172 6.17 1.69 -1.56
CA THR A 172 5.59 1.67 -0.20
C THR A 172 5.57 3.09 0.38
N GLY A 173 5.58 4.07 -0.53
CA GLY A 173 5.70 5.49 -0.23
C GLY A 173 4.35 6.19 -0.13
N SER A 174 4.39 7.50 -0.38
CA SER A 174 3.21 8.34 -0.44
C SER A 174 2.33 7.97 -1.64
N LEU A 175 2.90 7.32 -2.66
CA LEU A 175 2.14 6.84 -3.82
C LEU A 175 1.27 5.60 -3.52
N ALA A 176 1.53 4.90 -2.41
CA ALA A 176 0.76 3.72 -2.00
C ALA A 176 -0.16 3.97 -0.79
N THR A 177 -0.04 5.13 -0.13
CA THR A 177 -0.69 5.47 1.14
C THR A 177 -1.32 6.86 1.11
N ALA A 178 -1.90 7.35 2.21
CA ALA A 178 -2.29 8.77 2.32
C ALA A 178 -1.11 9.75 2.16
N GLY A 179 0.10 9.28 2.44
CA GLY A 179 1.30 10.09 2.52
C GLY A 179 2.31 9.48 3.48
N TYR A 180 3.56 9.90 3.33
CA TYR A 180 4.75 9.43 4.07
C TYR A 180 5.11 7.95 3.84
N GLY A 181 4.14 7.07 3.64
CA GLY A 181 4.39 5.66 3.41
C GLY A 181 4.94 4.94 4.65
N THR A 182 5.33 3.70 4.43
CA THR A 182 5.53 2.69 5.47
C THR A 182 6.99 2.25 5.50
N ALA A 183 7.42 1.31 4.63
CA ALA A 183 8.84 1.00 4.51
C ALA A 183 9.64 2.19 3.97
N LEU A 184 9.12 2.88 2.94
CA LEU A 184 9.69 4.14 2.48
C LEU A 184 9.54 5.25 3.55
N GLY A 185 8.53 5.14 4.43
CA GLY A 185 8.38 5.99 5.61
C GLY A 185 9.54 5.85 6.61
N ILE A 186 10.07 4.64 6.81
CA ILE A 186 11.27 4.42 7.64
C ILE A 186 12.51 5.02 6.97
N ILE A 187 12.63 4.90 5.64
CA ILE A 187 13.71 5.54 4.87
C ILE A 187 13.62 7.08 4.98
N ARG A 188 12.41 7.64 4.87
CA ARG A 188 12.14 9.07 5.08
C ARG A 188 12.50 9.51 6.48
N ALA A 189 12.10 8.76 7.51
CA ALA A 189 12.45 9.06 8.89
C ALA A 189 13.98 9.08 9.10
N ALA A 190 14.69 8.10 8.53
CA ALA A 190 16.16 8.07 8.58
C ALA A 190 16.80 9.25 7.83
N HIS A 191 16.25 9.66 6.69
CA HIS A 191 16.72 10.83 5.94
C HIS A 191 16.46 12.15 6.68
N GLU A 192 15.26 12.33 7.22
CA GLU A 192 14.87 13.49 8.03
C GLU A 192 15.73 13.61 9.30
N ALA A 193 16.10 12.47 9.89
CA ALA A 193 17.01 12.40 11.03
C ALA A 193 18.50 12.60 10.67
N GLY A 194 18.84 12.77 9.38
CA GLY A 194 20.21 12.96 8.92
C GLY A 194 21.10 11.73 9.08
N CYS A 195 20.52 10.54 9.22
CA CYS A 195 21.26 9.30 9.46
C CYS A 195 21.16 8.28 8.34
N LEU A 196 20.50 8.61 7.23
CA LEU A 196 20.50 7.81 6.00
C LEU A 196 21.71 8.17 5.14
N LYS A 197 22.52 7.16 4.81
CA LYS A 197 23.62 7.26 3.84
C LYS A 197 23.11 7.11 2.41
N GLU A 198 22.36 6.04 2.14
CA GLU A 198 21.80 5.73 0.83
C GLU A 198 20.60 4.78 0.96
N ALA A 199 19.59 4.97 0.13
CA ALA A 199 18.50 4.03 -0.08
C ALA A 199 18.75 3.19 -1.34
N LEU A 200 18.96 1.89 -1.18
CA LEU A 200 18.93 0.94 -2.29
C LEU A 200 17.49 0.50 -2.52
N PHE A 201 17.08 0.36 -3.78
CA PHE A 201 15.78 -0.19 -4.11
C PHE A 201 15.84 -1.04 -5.37
N THR A 202 15.08 -2.12 -5.40
CA THR A 202 15.06 -2.99 -6.57
C THR A 202 14.08 -2.49 -7.64
N GLU A 203 14.24 -2.92 -8.89
CA GLU A 203 13.30 -2.58 -9.96
C GLU A 203 11.88 -3.11 -9.72
N THR A 204 11.75 -4.29 -9.11
CA THR A 204 10.50 -5.00 -8.80
C THR A 204 9.74 -5.46 -10.05
N ARG A 205 10.33 -6.40 -10.78
CA ARG A 205 9.67 -7.02 -11.94
C ARG A 205 8.42 -7.84 -11.52
N PRO A 206 7.46 -8.02 -12.45
CA PRO A 206 7.45 -7.44 -13.79
C PRO A 206 6.86 -6.03 -13.88
N TYR A 207 6.23 -5.53 -12.82
CA TYR A 207 5.45 -4.28 -12.81
C TYR A 207 6.29 -3.01 -12.64
N ASN A 208 7.55 -3.16 -12.26
CA ASN A 208 8.51 -2.08 -12.18
C ASN A 208 8.09 -0.99 -11.19
N GLN A 209 7.42 -1.34 -10.08
CA GLN A 209 7.02 -0.35 -9.08
C GLN A 209 8.24 0.35 -8.46
N GLY A 210 9.31 -0.39 -8.23
CA GLY A 210 10.53 0.19 -7.66
C GLY A 210 11.21 1.15 -8.63
N SER A 211 11.39 0.74 -9.89
CA SER A 211 12.02 1.58 -10.91
C SER A 211 11.17 2.75 -11.39
N ARG A 212 9.84 2.66 -11.31
CA ARG A 212 8.92 3.74 -11.71
C ARG A 212 8.52 4.65 -10.55
N LEU A 213 8.06 4.08 -9.44
CA LEU A 213 7.39 4.83 -8.37
C LEU A 213 8.36 5.14 -7.23
N THR A 214 9.08 4.14 -6.71
CA THR A 214 10.06 4.37 -5.63
C THR A 214 11.21 5.26 -6.10
N ALA A 215 11.73 5.02 -7.31
CA ALA A 215 12.71 5.90 -7.94
C ALA A 215 12.21 7.34 -8.03
N TYR A 216 10.95 7.54 -8.44
CA TYR A 216 10.35 8.86 -8.57
C TYR A 216 10.22 9.56 -7.21
N GLU A 217 9.71 8.88 -6.17
CA GLU A 217 9.58 9.46 -4.84
C GLU A 217 10.92 9.86 -4.23
N LEU A 218 11.91 8.95 -4.29
CA LEU A 218 13.26 9.23 -3.80
C LEU A 218 13.93 10.38 -4.57
N HIS A 219 13.69 10.47 -5.88
CA HIS A 219 14.18 11.56 -6.71
C HIS A 219 13.54 12.91 -6.35
N VAL A 220 12.21 12.98 -6.27
CA VAL A 220 11.50 14.22 -5.93
C VAL A 220 11.90 14.74 -4.55
N GLU A 221 12.11 13.84 -3.59
CA GLU A 221 12.46 14.19 -2.21
C GLU A 221 13.97 14.38 -1.99
N GLN A 222 14.77 14.23 -3.05
CA GLN A 222 16.23 14.36 -3.03
C GLN A 222 16.90 13.43 -2.00
N ILE A 223 16.31 12.24 -1.80
CA ILE A 223 16.86 11.22 -0.92
C ILE A 223 18.00 10.51 -1.66
N PRO A 224 19.21 10.38 -1.09
CA PRO A 224 20.32 9.66 -1.72
C PRO A 224 19.91 8.22 -2.03
N ASN A 225 19.94 7.83 -3.31
CA ASN A 225 19.37 6.56 -3.72
C ASN A 225 20.11 5.90 -4.89
N ARG A 226 19.93 4.58 -5.00
CA ARG A 226 20.45 3.79 -6.12
C ARG A 226 19.55 2.60 -6.43
N MET A 227 19.14 2.52 -7.69
CA MET A 227 18.37 1.39 -8.21
C MET A 227 19.27 0.17 -8.49
N ILE A 228 18.77 -1.02 -8.21
CA ILE A 228 19.38 -2.31 -8.57
C ILE A 228 18.36 -3.24 -9.23
N CYS A 229 18.82 -4.23 -10.01
CA CYS A 229 17.94 -5.31 -10.47
C CYS A 229 17.57 -6.24 -9.31
N ASP A 230 16.45 -6.96 -9.42
CA ASP A 230 15.98 -7.87 -8.36
C ASP A 230 17.01 -8.99 -8.06
N ASN A 231 17.77 -9.43 -9.07
CA ASN A 231 18.82 -10.45 -8.93
C ASN A 231 20.16 -9.90 -8.38
N MET A 232 20.27 -8.59 -8.14
CA MET A 232 21.49 -7.97 -7.61
C MET A 232 21.48 -7.87 -6.08
N VAL A 233 20.37 -8.19 -5.41
CA VAL A 233 20.18 -8.04 -3.96
C VAL A 233 21.33 -8.67 -3.15
N ALA A 234 21.67 -9.94 -3.41
CA ALA A 234 22.75 -10.62 -2.67
C ALA A 234 24.13 -9.97 -2.91
N ALA A 235 24.40 -9.54 -4.15
CA ALA A 235 25.62 -8.83 -4.49
C ALA A 235 25.67 -7.44 -3.84
N ALA A 236 24.53 -6.75 -3.75
CA ALA A 236 24.41 -5.46 -3.08
C ALA A 236 24.67 -5.58 -1.58
N ILE A 237 24.06 -6.56 -0.90
CA ILE A 237 24.27 -6.78 0.54
C ILE A 237 25.76 -7.06 0.82
N SER A 238 26.39 -7.96 0.04
CA SER A 238 27.81 -8.32 0.26
C SER A 238 28.82 -7.21 -0.05
N ARG A 239 28.51 -6.28 -0.97
CA ARG A 239 29.50 -5.30 -1.48
C ARG A 239 29.23 -3.86 -1.14
N LEU A 240 27.98 -3.50 -0.85
CA LEU A 240 27.57 -2.10 -0.67
C LEU A 240 27.34 -1.72 0.80
N GLY A 241 27.51 -2.67 1.72
CA GLY A 241 27.36 -2.42 3.16
C GLY A 241 25.92 -2.12 3.55
N VAL A 242 24.98 -2.95 3.11
CA VAL A 242 23.56 -2.81 3.46
C VAL A 242 23.36 -3.13 4.94
N ASP A 243 22.79 -2.19 5.68
CA ASP A 243 22.57 -2.32 7.12
C ASP A 243 21.29 -3.08 7.44
N ALA A 244 20.24 -2.84 6.67
CA ALA A 244 18.97 -3.55 6.77
C ALA A 244 18.19 -3.52 5.47
N ALA A 245 17.37 -4.55 5.30
CA ALA A 245 16.31 -4.53 4.30
C ALA A 245 14.98 -4.25 4.97
N ILE A 246 14.24 -3.30 4.41
CA ILE A 246 12.94 -2.88 4.90
C ILE A 246 11.94 -3.12 3.80
N HIS A 247 10.98 -3.95 4.12
CA HIS A 247 9.84 -4.20 3.27
C HIS A 247 8.56 -3.92 4.03
N HIS A 248 7.45 -4.03 3.34
CA HIS A 248 6.20 -3.46 3.77
C HIS A 248 5.03 -4.46 3.76
N ARG A 249 3.84 -4.06 4.24
CA ARG A 249 2.50 -4.54 3.85
C ARG A 249 1.38 -3.48 4.06
N ASP A 250 0.62 -3.09 3.03
CA ASP A 250 -0.33 -1.91 3.04
C ASP A 250 -1.80 -2.37 3.11
N HIS A 251 -2.03 -3.67 3.20
CA HIS A 251 -3.36 -4.28 3.06
C HIS A 251 -3.89 -4.84 4.39
N PRO A 252 -4.98 -4.29 4.98
CA PRO A 252 -5.82 -4.97 5.97
C PRO A 252 -6.44 -6.26 5.46
N CYS A 253 -6.57 -7.22 6.38
CA CYS A 253 -7.51 -8.32 6.21
C CYS A 253 -8.81 -8.04 6.93
N ALA A 254 -9.92 -8.16 6.22
CA ALA A 254 -11.26 -8.00 6.78
C ALA A 254 -11.67 -9.19 7.66
N ALA A 255 -12.37 -8.87 8.75
CA ALA A 255 -13.18 -9.82 9.51
C ALA A 255 -14.39 -10.32 8.65
N PRO A 256 -14.94 -11.52 8.92
CA PRO A 256 -15.76 -12.24 7.95
C PRO A 256 -17.19 -11.69 7.83
N ARG A 257 -17.67 -11.35 6.63
CA ARG A 257 -19.13 -11.23 6.33
C ARG A 257 -19.54 -11.71 4.93
N MET A 258 -20.76 -12.24 4.88
CA MET A 258 -21.37 -13.06 3.82
C MET A 258 -21.68 -12.27 2.54
N GLN A 259 -21.38 -12.87 1.38
CA GLN A 259 -21.92 -12.43 0.08
C GLN A 259 -23.40 -12.86 -0.07
N PRO A 260 -24.25 -12.06 -0.76
CA PRO A 260 -25.61 -12.47 -1.10
C PRO A 260 -25.60 -13.58 -2.16
N GLN A 261 -26.43 -14.61 -1.95
CA GLN A 261 -26.53 -15.79 -2.80
C GLN A 261 -27.23 -15.51 -4.13
N LEU A 262 -26.57 -15.86 -5.24
CA LEU A 262 -27.24 -16.23 -6.49
C LEU A 262 -27.66 -17.70 -6.39
N THR A 263 -28.94 -17.96 -6.61
CA THR A 263 -29.61 -19.26 -6.51
C THR A 263 -29.17 -20.24 -7.60
N SER A 264 -28.60 -21.40 -7.24
CA SER A 264 -28.98 -22.71 -7.81
C SER A 264 -28.38 -23.89 -7.01
N ILE A 265 -28.91 -25.08 -7.23
CA ILE A 265 -29.06 -26.19 -6.29
C ILE A 265 -27.85 -27.14 -6.28
N SER A 266 -27.15 -27.22 -5.14
CA SER A 266 -26.41 -28.37 -4.59
C SER A 266 -25.85 -27.99 -3.21
N PRO A 267 -25.69 -28.93 -2.24
CA PRO A 267 -25.13 -28.57 -0.94
C PRO A 267 -23.66 -28.14 -1.14
N PRO A 268 -23.28 -26.90 -0.75
CA PRO A 268 -21.91 -26.44 -0.95
C PRO A 268 -20.96 -27.13 0.05
N PRO A 269 -19.68 -27.35 -0.32
CA PRO A 269 -18.63 -27.71 0.63
C PRO A 269 -18.43 -26.59 1.67
N PRO A 270 -17.76 -26.84 2.80
CA PRO A 270 -17.58 -25.84 3.87
C PRO A 270 -17.01 -24.53 3.31
N ARG A 271 -17.67 -23.42 3.66
CA ARG A 271 -17.41 -22.08 3.13
C ARG A 271 -16.01 -21.59 3.52
N ASN A 272 -15.08 -21.62 2.57
CA ASN A 272 -13.72 -21.11 2.76
C ASN A 272 -13.61 -19.63 2.36
N ARG A 273 -13.19 -18.84 3.34
CA ARG A 273 -12.55 -17.52 3.22
C ARG A 273 -11.39 -17.62 2.22
N LEU A 274 -11.28 -16.71 1.26
CA LEU A 274 -10.04 -16.52 0.50
C LEU A 274 -9.31 -15.34 1.18
N PRO A 275 -8.25 -15.60 1.96
CA PRO A 275 -7.42 -14.51 2.48
C PRO A 275 -6.85 -13.69 1.31
N ASP A 276 -6.75 -12.38 1.54
CA ASP A 276 -6.18 -11.46 0.55
C ASP A 276 -4.72 -11.85 0.28
N CYS A 277 -4.33 -11.71 -0.99
CA CYS A 277 -3.02 -12.11 -1.52
C CYS A 277 -1.83 -11.30 -0.96
N GLU A 278 -2.10 -10.21 -0.23
CA GLU A 278 -1.15 -9.36 0.49
C GLU A 278 -1.43 -9.40 2.02
N SER A 279 -1.29 -10.58 2.65
CA SER A 279 -1.61 -10.80 4.07
C SER A 279 -0.42 -11.10 5.01
N LEU A 280 -0.49 -10.66 6.27
CA LEU A 280 0.42 -10.96 7.38
C LEU A 280 -0.41 -11.74 8.38
N ALA A 281 -0.18 -13.04 8.40
CA ALA A 281 -0.94 -14.01 9.17
C ALA A 281 -0.67 -13.87 10.68
N ALA A 282 -1.49 -14.48 11.52
CA ALA A 282 -1.38 -14.38 12.97
C ALA A 282 -0.02 -14.82 13.53
N ASN A 283 0.68 -15.73 12.84
CA ASN A 283 2.02 -16.21 13.19
C ASN A 283 3.16 -15.30 12.70
N GLY A 284 2.86 -14.26 11.92
CA GLY A 284 3.82 -13.32 11.33
C GLY A 284 4.30 -13.63 9.92
N ASP A 285 3.87 -14.75 9.31
CA ASP A 285 4.15 -15.01 7.89
C ASP A 285 3.56 -13.89 7.05
N THR A 286 4.35 -13.37 6.11
CA THR A 286 3.99 -12.16 5.35
C THR A 286 3.99 -12.47 3.86
N ALA A 287 2.81 -12.44 3.24
CA ALA A 287 2.66 -12.36 1.79
C ALA A 287 2.89 -10.92 1.32
N ASN A 288 3.84 -10.73 0.40
CA ASN A 288 4.04 -9.46 -0.28
C ASN A 288 4.65 -9.66 -1.68
N LYS A 289 4.91 -8.55 -2.40
CA LYS A 289 5.33 -8.53 -3.81
C LYS A 289 6.42 -9.56 -4.09
N ILE A 290 6.22 -10.33 -5.15
CA ILE A 290 7.16 -11.37 -5.59
C ILE A 290 8.60 -10.85 -5.60
N GLY A 291 9.52 -11.58 -4.98
CA GLY A 291 10.89 -11.17 -4.71
C GLY A 291 11.16 -10.87 -3.23
N THR A 292 10.12 -10.71 -2.41
CA THR A 292 10.25 -10.44 -0.96
C THR A 292 10.91 -11.61 -0.23
N LEU A 293 10.44 -12.84 -0.47
CA LEU A 293 11.05 -14.04 0.11
C LEU A 293 12.53 -14.16 -0.28
N GLN A 294 12.85 -13.90 -1.55
CA GLN A 294 14.24 -13.94 -2.04
C GLN A 294 15.11 -12.90 -1.32
N LEU A 295 14.58 -11.70 -1.09
CA LEU A 295 15.25 -10.66 -0.33
C LEU A 295 15.49 -11.08 1.13
N ALA A 296 14.47 -11.63 1.80
CA ALA A 296 14.58 -12.09 3.18
C ALA A 296 15.62 -13.22 3.34
N LEU A 297 15.66 -14.18 2.40
CA LEU A 297 16.69 -15.23 2.35
C LEU A 297 18.10 -14.67 2.20
N ALA A 298 18.29 -13.67 1.33
CA ALA A 298 19.58 -13.00 1.18
C ALA A 298 19.99 -12.26 2.47
N CYS A 299 19.04 -11.61 3.15
CA CYS A 299 19.29 -10.95 4.43
C CYS A 299 19.74 -11.94 5.50
N GLN A 300 19.05 -13.07 5.62
CA GLN A 300 19.41 -14.14 6.54
C GLN A 300 20.83 -14.66 6.27
N HIS A 301 21.18 -14.92 5.02
CA HIS A 301 22.51 -15.42 4.64
C HIS A 301 23.65 -14.49 5.08
N TYR A 302 23.46 -13.17 4.96
CA TYR A 302 24.47 -12.17 5.32
C TYR A 302 24.32 -11.60 6.73
N GLY A 303 23.34 -12.08 7.52
CA GLY A 303 23.14 -11.64 8.91
C GLY A 303 22.64 -10.20 9.06
N ILE A 304 21.91 -9.67 8.06
CA ILE A 304 21.27 -8.36 8.14
C ILE A 304 19.77 -8.49 8.49
N PRO A 305 19.15 -7.52 9.19
CA PRO A 305 17.78 -7.64 9.62
C PRO A 305 16.88 -7.38 8.41
N PHE A 306 15.93 -8.29 8.20
CA PHE A 306 14.81 -8.06 7.31
C PHE A 306 13.60 -7.58 8.13
N ILE A 307 13.10 -6.39 7.85
CA ILE A 307 12.05 -5.72 8.62
C ILE A 307 10.78 -5.64 7.77
N VAL A 308 9.63 -5.97 8.37
CA VAL A 308 8.31 -5.73 7.77
C VAL A 308 7.65 -4.54 8.43
N ALA A 309 7.31 -3.51 7.66
CA ALA A 309 6.61 -2.31 8.11
C ALA A 309 5.15 -2.36 7.66
N ALA A 310 4.19 -2.41 8.57
CA ALA A 310 2.77 -2.56 8.24
C ALA A 310 1.89 -1.90 9.30
N PRO A 311 0.79 -1.21 8.93
CA PRO A 311 -0.19 -0.78 9.92
C PRO A 311 -0.83 -1.99 10.60
N THR A 312 -1.33 -1.85 11.83
CA THR A 312 -2.00 -2.96 12.52
C THR A 312 -3.27 -3.41 11.81
N THR A 313 -3.93 -2.49 11.08
CA THR A 313 -5.05 -2.81 10.20
C THR A 313 -4.65 -3.87 9.20
N SER A 314 -3.40 -3.85 8.70
CA SER A 314 -2.87 -4.91 7.87
C SER A 314 -3.08 -6.26 8.56
N ILE A 315 -2.60 -6.47 9.77
CA ILE A 315 -2.46 -7.81 10.41
C ILE A 315 -3.75 -8.64 10.42
N ASP A 316 -3.67 -9.83 9.81
CA ASP A 316 -4.78 -10.78 9.73
C ASP A 316 -4.72 -11.80 10.87
N LEU A 317 -5.34 -11.49 12.00
CA LEU A 317 -5.41 -12.41 13.16
C LEU A 317 -6.29 -13.65 12.94
N ASN A 318 -6.87 -13.76 11.75
CA ASN A 318 -7.90 -14.71 11.35
C ASN A 318 -7.35 -15.76 10.37
N THR A 319 -6.19 -15.49 9.75
CA THR A 319 -5.38 -16.41 8.95
C THR A 319 -4.23 -16.92 9.82
N ALA A 320 -4.07 -18.25 9.93
CA ALA A 320 -3.18 -18.83 10.92
C ALA A 320 -1.71 -18.72 10.49
N SER A 321 -1.42 -19.06 9.23
CA SER A 321 -0.08 -19.04 8.64
C SER A 321 -0.11 -18.61 7.18
N GLY A 322 1.07 -18.47 6.59
CA GLY A 322 1.22 -18.14 5.18
C GLY A 322 0.75 -19.24 4.21
N GLU A 323 0.58 -20.48 4.68
CA GLU A 323 0.07 -21.59 3.86
C GLU A 323 -1.41 -21.41 3.48
N ASP A 324 -2.14 -20.65 4.30
CA ASP A 324 -3.55 -20.34 4.06
C ASP A 324 -3.71 -19.23 2.99
N ILE A 325 -2.64 -18.52 2.63
CA ILE A 325 -2.69 -17.34 1.75
C ILE A 325 -2.75 -17.76 0.29
N VAL A 326 -3.78 -17.30 -0.43
CA VAL A 326 -3.92 -17.56 -1.86
C VAL A 326 -3.12 -16.53 -2.66
N ILE A 327 -2.15 -17.01 -3.44
CA ILE A 327 -1.29 -16.16 -4.27
C ILE A 327 -1.98 -15.84 -5.59
N GLU A 328 -2.16 -14.56 -5.86
CA GLU A 328 -2.65 -14.07 -7.15
C GLU A 328 -1.64 -14.39 -8.25
N GLU A 329 -2.08 -15.08 -9.30
CA GLU A 329 -1.35 -15.19 -10.56
C GLU A 329 -1.96 -14.25 -11.61
N ARG A 330 -1.10 -13.59 -12.37
CA ARG A 330 -1.51 -12.57 -13.36
C ARG A 330 -1.18 -12.97 -14.78
N PRO A 331 -1.86 -12.37 -15.79
CA PRO A 331 -1.66 -12.73 -17.19
C PRO A 331 -0.19 -12.70 -17.61
N ALA A 332 0.21 -13.68 -18.43
CA ALA A 332 1.58 -13.82 -18.91
C ALA A 332 2.12 -12.56 -19.61
N GLY A 333 1.25 -11.81 -20.30
CA GLY A 333 1.62 -10.58 -21.00
C GLY A 333 2.29 -9.54 -20.10
N GLU A 334 1.97 -9.51 -18.80
CA GLU A 334 2.55 -8.56 -17.86
C GLU A 334 4.05 -8.85 -17.60
N LEU A 335 4.46 -10.11 -17.68
CA LEU A 335 5.86 -10.54 -17.56
C LEU A 335 6.57 -10.58 -18.92
N LEU A 336 5.89 -11.06 -19.96
CA LEU A 336 6.48 -11.26 -21.29
C LEU A 336 6.60 -9.97 -22.10
N HIS A 337 5.91 -8.91 -21.72
CA HIS A 337 6.00 -7.58 -22.31
C HIS A 337 6.57 -6.56 -21.31
N ILE A 338 7.09 -5.45 -21.84
CA ILE A 338 7.48 -4.29 -21.05
C ILE A 338 6.99 -3.03 -21.76
N THR A 339 6.40 -2.13 -20.99
CA THR A 339 5.96 -0.81 -21.44
C THR A 339 6.89 0.24 -20.89
N GLY A 340 7.40 1.12 -21.74
CA GLY A 340 8.32 2.18 -21.35
C GLY A 340 8.45 3.26 -22.42
N LEU A 341 9.09 4.35 -22.04
CA LEU A 341 9.40 5.44 -22.94
C LEU A 341 10.46 5.01 -23.97
N GLU A 342 10.22 5.27 -25.25
CA GLU A 342 11.25 5.06 -26.28
C GLU A 342 12.47 5.96 -26.07
N VAL A 343 13.66 5.38 -26.12
CA VAL A 343 14.95 6.09 -25.97
C VAL A 343 15.81 5.83 -27.22
N GLY A 344 16.22 6.88 -27.95
CA GLY A 344 17.11 6.76 -29.12
C GLY A 344 16.96 7.89 -30.16
N GLU A 345 17.91 7.97 -31.10
CA GLU A 345 17.82 8.91 -32.23
C GLU A 345 16.69 8.52 -33.18
N GLY A 346 15.70 9.40 -33.35
CA GLY A 346 14.48 9.16 -34.13
C GLY A 346 13.25 8.79 -33.29
N ALA A 347 13.42 8.52 -31.99
CA ALA A 347 12.30 8.48 -31.06
C ALA A 347 11.75 9.89 -30.89
N SER A 348 10.45 10.08 -31.11
CA SER A 348 9.79 11.31 -30.62
C SER A 348 9.89 11.29 -29.10
N PRO A 349 10.44 12.35 -28.46
CA PRO A 349 10.43 12.44 -27.00
C PRO A 349 8.99 12.24 -26.53
N GLY A 350 8.73 11.22 -25.71
CA GLY A 350 7.41 11.03 -25.10
C GLY A 350 6.59 9.82 -25.57
N ARG A 351 7.00 9.02 -26.57
CA ARG A 351 6.17 7.87 -26.98
C ARG A 351 6.32 6.68 -26.03
N MET A 352 5.24 6.34 -25.35
CA MET A 352 5.12 5.11 -24.57
C MET A 352 4.93 3.92 -25.51
N THR A 353 5.86 2.97 -25.50
CA THR A 353 5.83 1.79 -26.38
C THR A 353 5.79 0.53 -25.53
N THR A 354 5.00 -0.46 -25.96
CA THR A 354 5.01 -1.80 -25.37
C THR A 354 5.74 -2.76 -26.31
N ILE A 355 6.81 -3.37 -25.82
CA ILE A 355 7.58 -4.36 -26.57
C ILE A 355 7.48 -5.72 -25.90
N ARG A 356 7.66 -6.78 -26.68
CA ARG A 356 7.76 -8.14 -26.19
C ARG A 356 9.22 -8.50 -25.95
N VAL A 357 9.54 -8.98 -24.74
CA VAL A 357 10.92 -9.32 -24.34
C VAL A 357 11.26 -10.81 -24.53
N SER A 358 10.27 -11.65 -24.83
CA SER A 358 10.40 -13.10 -24.94
C SER A 358 9.82 -13.65 -26.25
N PRO A 359 10.24 -14.83 -26.74
CA PRO A 359 9.62 -15.48 -27.89
C PRO A 359 8.10 -15.66 -27.78
N ALA A 360 7.40 -15.71 -28.92
CA ALA A 360 5.93 -15.77 -29.01
C ALA A 360 5.30 -16.95 -28.23
N SER A 361 6.00 -18.09 -28.20
CA SER A 361 5.55 -19.35 -27.61
C SER A 361 6.01 -19.58 -26.16
N THR A 362 6.64 -18.59 -25.51
CA THR A 362 7.18 -18.74 -24.15
C THR A 362 6.05 -18.92 -23.14
N GLY A 363 6.06 -20.03 -22.40
CA GLY A 363 5.20 -20.24 -21.23
C GLY A 363 5.58 -19.30 -20.09
N CYS A 364 4.67 -19.06 -19.14
CA CYS A 364 4.88 -18.08 -18.09
C CYS A 364 4.26 -18.53 -16.77
N TRP A 365 5.01 -18.36 -15.69
CA TRP A 365 4.51 -18.37 -14.32
C TRP A 365 4.71 -16.96 -13.77
N ASN A 366 3.62 -16.32 -13.35
CA ASN A 366 3.60 -14.91 -12.99
C ASN A 366 2.80 -14.67 -11.70
N PRO A 367 3.29 -15.19 -10.55
CA PRO A 367 2.72 -14.87 -9.26
C PRO A 367 3.01 -13.40 -8.93
N SER A 368 2.00 -12.69 -8.44
CA SER A 368 2.12 -11.30 -7.99
C SER A 368 2.80 -11.19 -6.63
N PHE A 369 2.80 -12.27 -5.84
CA PHE A 369 3.23 -12.29 -4.44
C PHE A 369 3.99 -13.57 -4.11
N ASP A 370 4.81 -13.52 -3.06
CA ASP A 370 5.36 -14.67 -2.36
C ASP A 370 5.15 -14.51 -0.85
N VAL A 371 5.32 -15.61 -0.10
CA VAL A 371 5.21 -15.63 1.35
C VAL A 371 6.60 -15.67 1.96
N THR A 372 6.90 -14.70 2.81
CA THR A 372 8.09 -14.69 3.67
C THR A 372 7.73 -15.30 5.03
N PRO A 373 8.34 -16.44 5.41
CA PRO A 373 8.13 -17.04 6.71
C PRO A 373 8.53 -16.11 7.86
N ALA A 374 7.78 -16.17 8.94
CA ALA A 374 8.01 -15.40 10.16
C ALA A 374 9.45 -15.54 10.67
N SER A 375 10.09 -16.69 10.50
CA SER A 375 11.45 -16.98 10.95
C SER A 375 12.53 -16.12 10.27
N LEU A 376 12.25 -15.58 9.07
CA LEU A 376 13.15 -14.71 8.32
C LEU A 376 13.02 -13.22 8.69
N ILE A 377 11.97 -12.83 9.45
CA ILE A 377 11.62 -11.43 9.70
C ILE A 377 12.20 -10.96 11.02
N ALA A 378 13.22 -10.10 11.05
CA ALA A 378 13.79 -9.61 12.30
C ALA A 378 12.79 -8.84 13.18
N ALA A 379 11.91 -8.05 12.57
CA ALA A 379 10.90 -7.27 13.27
C ALA A 379 9.69 -6.93 12.38
N ILE A 380 8.52 -6.80 13.02
CA ILE A 380 7.31 -6.24 12.42
C ILE A 380 7.05 -4.88 13.06
N VAL A 381 7.16 -3.81 12.27
CA VAL A 381 7.01 -2.41 12.69
C VAL A 381 5.61 -1.92 12.34
N THR A 382 4.90 -1.39 13.34
CA THR A 382 3.54 -0.86 13.20
C THR A 382 3.43 0.54 13.81
N GLU A 383 2.28 1.18 13.67
CA GLU A 383 1.98 2.45 14.34
C GLU A 383 1.88 2.32 15.87
N ARG A 384 1.78 1.08 16.40
CA ARG A 384 1.76 0.79 17.85
C ARG A 384 3.13 0.48 18.44
N GLY A 385 4.14 0.28 17.60
CA GLY A 385 5.50 -0.06 18.01
C GLY A 385 6.11 -1.15 17.14
N THR A 386 7.24 -1.66 17.61
CA THR A 386 8.00 -2.71 16.93
C THR A 386 7.86 -4.03 17.67
N PHE A 387 7.38 -5.05 16.96
CA PHE A 387 7.25 -6.41 17.47
C PHE A 387 8.44 -7.25 17.01
N VAL A 388 9.03 -8.00 17.94
CA VAL A 388 10.11 -8.96 17.70
C VAL A 388 9.66 -10.33 18.18
N ARG A 389 10.24 -11.41 17.63
CA ARG A 389 9.97 -12.76 18.12
C ARG A 389 10.58 -12.97 19.50
N GLU A 390 9.95 -13.84 20.28
CA GLU A 390 10.53 -14.33 21.53
C GLU A 390 11.86 -15.07 21.25
N PRO A 391 12.83 -15.04 22.18
CA PRO A 391 14.09 -15.78 22.01
C PRO A 391 13.84 -17.27 21.74
N GLY A 392 14.34 -17.75 20.60
CA GLY A 392 14.20 -19.15 20.17
C GLY A 392 12.87 -19.48 19.47
N ALA A 393 11.98 -18.51 19.26
CA ALA A 393 10.75 -18.71 18.50
C ALA A 393 10.96 -18.45 16.99
N ASP A 394 10.26 -19.26 16.18
CA ASP A 394 10.22 -19.11 14.72
C ASP A 394 9.02 -18.27 14.23
N THR A 395 8.09 -17.94 15.13
CA THR A 395 6.86 -17.17 14.83
C THR A 395 6.67 -16.00 15.80
N PHE A 396 5.79 -15.08 15.44
CA PHE A 396 5.36 -13.96 16.28
C PHE A 396 4.05 -14.30 17.01
N ASN A 397 3.87 -13.75 18.22
CA ASN A 397 2.59 -13.80 18.95
C ASN A 397 1.82 -12.48 18.81
N LEU A 398 1.37 -12.19 17.58
CA LEU A 398 0.74 -10.90 17.26
C LEU A 398 -0.62 -10.73 17.96
N ARG A 399 -1.33 -11.83 18.24
CA ARG A 399 -2.58 -11.77 18.98
C ARG A 399 -2.39 -11.26 20.40
N ALA A 400 -1.35 -11.70 21.11
CA ALA A 400 -1.04 -11.20 22.43
C ALA A 400 -0.47 -9.77 22.39
N ALA A 401 0.29 -9.44 21.34
CA ALA A 401 0.96 -8.14 21.24
C ALA A 401 0.03 -6.98 20.82
N LEU A 402 -1.14 -7.26 20.27
CA LEU A 402 -2.12 -6.27 19.78
C LEU A 402 -3.37 -6.13 20.66
N GLN A 403 -3.51 -6.97 21.68
CA GLN A 403 -4.52 -6.85 22.75
C GLN A 403 -4.01 -5.92 23.84
#